data_AF-A0A520VBH6-F1
#
_entry.id   AF-A0A520VBH6-F1
#
_cell.length_a   1.000
_cell.length_b   1.000
_cell.length_c   1.000
_cell.angle_alpha   90.00
_cell.angle_beta   90.00
_cell.angle_gamma   90.00
#
_symmetry.space_group_name_H-M   'P 1'
#
loop_
_entity.id
_entity.type
_entity.pdbx_description
1 polymer ?
#
loop_
_entity_poly.entity_id
_entity_poly.type
_entity_poly.pdbx_seq_one_letter_code
_entity_poly.pdbx_strand_id
1 'polypeptide(L)'
;MTSLYEVLFIVPTNLSEEDFSELSNKLRETIEKKHSSEITKFEKWAERKLAYTINNNTSGVYHILETKCTSEAIKEIEAILSFEKSKVLRFLIDKI
;
A
#
# COMPACT_ATOMS: atom_id res chain seq x y z
N MET A 1 13.98 14.57 9.19
CA MET A 1 14.88 14.07 8.13
C MET A 1 14.06 13.17 7.22
N THR A 2 14.06 13.42 5.91
CA THR A 2 13.29 12.61 4.94
C THR A 2 14.10 11.40 4.52
N SER A 3 13.44 10.26 4.33
CA SER A 3 14.06 9.01 3.88
C SER A 3 13.22 8.38 2.78
N LEU A 4 13.85 7.52 1.99
CA LEU A 4 13.17 6.75 0.97
C LEU A 4 12.55 5.51 1.62
N TYR A 5 11.28 5.26 1.32
CA TYR A 5 10.56 4.08 1.78
C TYR A 5 9.95 3.37 0.59
N GLU A 6 9.97 2.05 0.66
CA GLU A 6 9.23 1.17 -0.22
C GLU A 6 8.09 0.52 0.57
N VAL A 7 6.90 0.56 0.00
CA VAL A 7 5.70 -0.04 0.56
C VAL A 7 5.18 -1.05 -0.43
N LEU A 8 5.35 -2.32 -0.09
CA LEU A 8 4.79 -3.44 -0.83
C LEU A 8 3.50 -3.87 -0.15
N PHE A 9 2.38 -3.90 -0.86
CA PHE A 9 1.13 -4.40 -0.31
C PHE A 9 0.38 -5.28 -1.29
N ILE A 10 -0.42 -6.18 -0.72
CA ILE A 10 -1.16 -7.21 -1.45
C ILE A 10 -2.65 -6.94 -1.27
N VAL A 11 -3.38 -6.79 -2.37
CA VAL A 11 -4.84 -6.70 -2.38
C VAL A 11 -5.46 -7.99 -2.93
N PRO A 12 -6.68 -8.36 -2.48
CA PRO A 12 -7.44 -9.48 -3.06
C PRO A 12 -7.69 -9.29 -4.56
N THR A 13 -7.66 -10.38 -5.34
CA THR A 13 -8.00 -10.31 -6.79
C THR A 13 -9.47 -9.95 -7.04
N ASN A 14 -10.35 -10.23 -6.08
CA ASN A 14 -11.79 -9.93 -6.17
C ASN A 14 -12.15 -8.52 -5.66
N LEU A 15 -11.15 -7.70 -5.30
CA LEU A 15 -11.40 -6.33 -4.87
C LEU A 15 -11.99 -5.51 -6.03
N SER A 16 -13.03 -4.73 -5.76
CA SER A 16 -13.62 -3.87 -6.78
C SER A 16 -12.65 -2.75 -7.19
N GLU A 17 -12.76 -2.28 -8.43
CA GLU A 17 -11.94 -1.15 -8.91
C GLU A 17 -12.23 0.13 -8.12
N GLU A 18 -13.47 0.30 -7.66
CA GLU A 18 -13.89 1.43 -6.82
C GLU A 18 -13.20 1.40 -5.45
N ASP A 19 -13.20 0.25 -4.77
CA ASP A 19 -12.53 0.09 -3.47
C ASP A 19 -11.02 0.29 -3.59
N PHE A 20 -10.42 -0.19 -4.69
CA PHE A 20 -9.00 0.00 -4.95
C PHE A 20 -8.68 1.47 -5.23
N SER A 21 -9.51 2.15 -6.03
CA SER A 21 -9.37 3.58 -6.31
C SER A 21 -9.47 4.40 -5.02
N GLU A 22 -10.43 4.09 -4.15
CA GLU A 22 -10.57 4.74 -2.83
C GLU A 22 -9.30 4.55 -1.98
N LEU A 23 -8.79 3.32 -1.89
CA LEU A 23 -7.57 3.02 -1.15
C LEU A 23 -6.35 3.77 -1.72
N SER A 24 -6.18 3.74 -3.06
CA SER A 24 -5.08 4.41 -3.74
C SER A 24 -5.13 5.93 -3.55
N ASN A 25 -6.32 6.52 -3.67
CA ASN A 25 -6.52 7.96 -3.45
C ASN A 25 -6.23 8.33 -2.00
N LYS A 26 -6.72 7.54 -1.03
CA LYS A 26 -6.44 7.76 0.40
C LYS A 26 -4.93 7.75 0.68
N LEU A 27 -4.19 6.78 0.13
CA LEU A 27 -2.73 6.72 0.26
C LEU A 27 -2.06 7.96 -0.37
N ARG A 28 -2.45 8.34 -1.60
CA ARG A 28 -1.90 9.51 -2.28
C ARG A 28 -2.18 10.81 -1.52
N GLU A 29 -3.40 11.01 -1.07
CA GLU A 29 -3.79 12.20 -0.31
C GLU A 29 -3.02 12.31 1.01
N THR A 30 -2.82 11.20 1.74
CA THR A 30 -2.02 11.23 2.97
C THR A 30 -0.58 11.63 2.67
N ILE A 31 0.05 11.09 1.63
CA ILE A 31 1.45 11.37 1.30
C ILE A 31 1.62 12.81 0.79
N GLU A 32 0.82 13.21 -0.21
CA GLU A 32 0.99 14.48 -0.92
C GLU A 32 0.38 15.66 -0.16
N LYS A 33 -0.86 15.53 0.33
CA LYS A 33 -1.58 16.67 0.93
C LYS A 33 -1.21 16.86 2.40
N LYS A 34 -1.13 15.77 3.18
CA LYS A 34 -0.94 15.88 4.63
C LYS A 34 0.52 16.07 5.03
N HIS A 35 1.43 15.37 4.34
CA HIS A 35 2.86 15.36 4.68
C HIS A 35 3.74 16.05 3.64
N SER A 36 3.15 16.63 2.58
CA SER A 36 3.87 17.30 1.48
C SER A 36 5.06 16.49 0.98
N SER A 37 4.88 15.17 0.93
CA SER A 37 5.91 14.20 0.58
C SER A 37 5.73 13.75 -0.88
N GLU A 38 6.83 13.34 -1.50
CA GLU A 38 6.85 12.99 -2.91
C GLU A 38 6.62 11.48 -3.09
N ILE A 39 5.72 11.13 -4.01
CA ILE A 39 5.56 9.75 -4.48
C ILE A 39 6.44 9.58 -5.70
N THR A 40 7.47 8.75 -5.59
CA THR A 40 8.37 8.45 -6.70
C THR A 40 7.74 7.43 -7.64
N LYS A 41 7.01 6.46 -7.07
CA LYS A 41 6.43 5.36 -7.84
C LYS A 41 5.16 4.84 -7.18
N PHE A 42 4.14 4.56 -7.97
CA PHE A 42 2.94 3.85 -7.51
C PHE A 42 2.41 3.00 -8.67
N GLU A 43 2.66 1.69 -8.64
CA GLU A 43 2.27 0.81 -9.74
C GLU A 43 1.80 -0.58 -9.28
N LYS A 44 1.02 -1.23 -10.15
CA LYS A 44 0.68 -2.66 -10.05
C LYS A 44 1.91 -3.47 -10.48
N TRP A 45 2.46 -4.27 -9.57
CA TRP A 45 3.67 -5.03 -9.83
C TRP A 45 3.40 -6.38 -10.48
N ALA A 46 2.60 -7.23 -9.84
CA ALA A 46 2.30 -8.56 -10.35
C ALA A 46 1.06 -9.16 -9.69
N GLU A 47 0.35 -10.03 -10.40
CA GLU A 47 -0.62 -10.92 -9.81
C GLU A 47 0.02 -12.29 -9.57
N ARG A 48 -0.09 -12.80 -8.33
CA ARG A 48 0.54 -14.07 -7.96
C ARG A 48 -0.38 -14.90 -7.07
N LYS A 49 -0.26 -16.22 -7.20
CA LYS A 49 -0.83 -17.17 -6.24
C LYS A 49 -0.04 -17.09 -4.92
N LEU A 50 -0.76 -17.05 -3.81
CA LEU A 50 -0.17 -17.07 -2.48
C LEU A 50 0.24 -18.51 -2.14
N ALA A 51 1.32 -18.67 -1.37
CA ALA A 51 1.77 -19.99 -0.92
C ALA A 51 0.74 -20.69 -0.02
N TYR A 52 -0.09 -19.90 0.67
CA TYR A 52 -1.19 -20.35 1.51
C TYR A 52 -2.31 -19.31 1.49
N THR A 53 -3.52 -19.74 1.83
CA THR A 53 -4.70 -18.89 1.84
C THR A 53 -4.62 -17.82 2.93
N ILE A 54 -4.86 -16.57 2.60
CA ILE A 54 -4.95 -15.45 3.54
C ILE A 54 -6.37 -14.86 3.44
N ASN A 55 -7.12 -14.81 4.54
CA ASN A 55 -8.50 -14.31 4.56
C ASN A 55 -9.37 -14.91 3.43
N ASN A 56 -9.30 -16.24 3.23
CA ASN A 56 -9.96 -16.99 2.15
C ASN A 56 -9.53 -16.65 0.71
N ASN A 57 -8.45 -15.89 0.51
CA ASN A 57 -7.88 -15.58 -0.79
C ASN A 57 -6.67 -16.48 -1.08
N THR A 58 -6.65 -17.12 -2.25
CA THR A 58 -5.54 -17.98 -2.73
C THR A 58 -4.61 -17.26 -3.72
N SER A 59 -5.01 -16.10 -4.20
CA SER A 59 -4.24 -15.19 -5.06
C SER A 59 -4.37 -13.75 -4.58
N GLY A 60 -3.42 -12.92 -4.98
CA GLY A 60 -3.47 -11.49 -4.72
C GLY A 60 -2.67 -10.69 -5.73
N VAL A 61 -3.01 -9.41 -5.81
CA VAL A 61 -2.33 -8.45 -6.68
C VAL A 61 -1.37 -7.61 -5.83
N TYR A 62 -0.10 -7.67 -6.19
CA TYR A 62 0.98 -6.95 -5.54
C TYR A 62 1.09 -5.54 -6.13
N HIS A 63 1.20 -4.56 -5.26
CA HIS A 63 1.41 -3.16 -5.60
C HIS A 63 2.64 -2.64 -4.87
N ILE A 64 3.42 -1.83 -5.58
CA ILE A 64 4.61 -1.16 -5.04
C ILE A 64 4.33 0.34 -5.02
N LEU A 65 4.59 0.94 -3.87
CA LEU A 65 4.62 2.38 -3.64
C LEU A 65 6.01 2.77 -3.14
N GLU A 66 6.70 3.63 -3.87
CA GLU A 66 7.96 4.23 -3.44
C GLU A 66 7.70 5.70 -3.12
N THR A 67 8.11 6.14 -1.93
CA THR A 67 7.91 7.52 -1.50
C THR A 67 9.09 8.04 -0.69
N LYS A 68 9.40 9.32 -0.87
CA LYS A 68 10.35 10.05 -0.04
C LYS A 68 9.58 10.88 0.99
N CYS A 69 9.55 10.40 2.23
CA CYS A 69 8.71 11.01 3.26
C CYS A 69 9.40 11.03 4.63
N THR A 70 8.74 11.65 5.61
CA THR A 70 9.19 11.67 7.01
C THR A 70 8.74 10.40 7.74
N SER A 71 9.36 10.11 8.88
CA SER A 71 8.97 8.97 9.73
C SER A 71 7.54 9.08 10.30
N GLU A 72 6.94 10.26 10.29
CA GLU A 72 5.54 10.46 10.71
C GLU A 72 4.57 10.05 9.60
N ALA A 73 4.88 10.43 8.35
CA ALA A 73 4.10 10.05 7.18
C ALA A 73 4.03 8.52 7.02
N ILE A 74 5.16 7.83 7.16
CA ILE A 74 5.19 6.37 7.00
C ILE A 74 4.40 5.63 8.08
N LYS A 75 4.40 6.12 9.33
CA LYS A 75 3.59 5.57 10.42
C LYS A 75 2.10 5.71 10.16
N GLU A 76 1.70 6.81 9.51
CA GLU A 76 0.30 7.01 9.15
C GLU A 76 -0.13 6.08 8.00
N ILE A 77 0.74 5.89 7.00
CA ILE A 77 0.52 4.91 5.92
C ILE A 77 0.38 3.50 6.51
N GLU A 78 1.25 3.12 7.44
CA GLU A 78 1.17 1.86 8.16
C GLU A 78 -0.18 1.71 8.89
N ALA A 79 -0.63 2.77 9.57
CA ALA A 79 -1.92 2.78 10.25
C ALA A 79 -3.09 2.63 9.29
N ILE A 80 -3.06 3.28 8.12
CA ILE A 80 -4.09 3.15 7.08
C ILE A 80 -4.12 1.72 6.55
N LEU A 81 -2.97 1.17 6.14
CA LEU A 81 -2.89 -0.20 5.62
C LEU A 81 -3.31 -1.25 6.67
N SER A 82 -2.99 -1.00 7.95
CA SER A 82 -3.43 -1.86 9.05
C SER A 82 -4.91 -1.69 9.39
N PHE A 83 -5.55 -0.57 9.04
CA PHE A 83 -6.99 -0.36 9.26
C PHE A 83 -7.81 -1.03 8.16
N GLU A 84 -7.36 -0.94 6.91
CA GLU A 84 -8.02 -1.48 5.71
C GLU A 84 -7.81 -3.00 5.53
N LYS A 85 -7.88 -3.80 6.61
CA LYS A 85 -7.65 -5.27 6.57
C LYS A 85 -8.62 -6.04 5.68
N SER A 86 -9.78 -5.46 5.38
CA SER A 86 -10.74 -6.02 4.43
C SER A 86 -10.29 -5.86 2.98
N LYS A 87 -9.53 -4.80 2.66
CA LYS A 87 -9.06 -4.45 1.32
C LYS A 87 -7.60 -4.85 1.09
N VAL A 88 -6.81 -4.99 2.15
CA VAL A 88 -5.38 -5.35 2.11
C VAL A 88 -5.13 -6.64 2.87
N LEU A 89 -4.53 -7.63 2.21
CA LEU A 89 -4.21 -8.93 2.80
C LEU A 89 -2.95 -8.87 3.67
N ARG A 90 -1.91 -8.21 3.15
CA ARG A 90 -0.62 -8.07 3.83
C ARG A 90 0.12 -6.88 3.23
N PHE A 91 0.96 -6.26 4.04
CA PHE A 91 1.87 -5.23 3.60
C PHE A 91 3.25 -5.43 4.25
N LEU A 92 4.26 -4.86 3.62
CA LEU A 92 5.63 -4.76 4.08
C LEU A 92 6.10 -3.33 3.78
N ILE A 93 6.70 -2.70 4.77
CA ILE A 93 7.31 -1.39 4.62
C ILE A 93 8.80 -1.57 4.87
N ASP A 94 9.60 -1.15 3.90
CA ASP A 94 11.05 -1.16 4.01
C ASP A 94 11.60 0.25 3.83
N LYS A 95 12.75 0.50 4.44
CA LYS A 95 13.47 1.77 4.31
C LYS A 95 14.67 1.54 3.40
N ILE A 96 14.71 2.29 2.29
CA ILE A 96 15.79 2.25 1.30
C ILE A 96 16.94 3.19 1.73
#